data_AF-A0A8K0EDE8-F1
#
_entry.id   AF-A0A8K0EDE8-F1
#
_cell.length_a   1.000
_cell.length_b   1.000
_cell.length_c   1.000
_cell.angle_alpha   90.00
_cell.angle_beta   90.00
_cell.angle_gamma   90.00
#
_symmetry.space_group_name_H-M   'P 1'
#
loop_
_entity.id
_entity.type
_entity.pdbx_description
1 polymer ?
#
loop_
_entity_poly.entity_id
_entity_poly.type
_entity_poly.pdbx_seq_one_letter_code
_entity_poly.pdbx_strand_id
1 'polypeptide(L)'
;MDRMTTMASMGSMQQHHGDSGGTYYETGSIKPGVIGGSKPKVATPKVVEKIAEYKRQNPTMFAWEIRDRLLAEGICDNDTVPSVSSINR
;
A
#
# COMPACT_ATOMS: atom_id res chain seq x y z
N MET A 1 41.69 -19.89 -13.80
CA MET A 1 42.52 -18.70 -14.10
C MET A 1 41.96 -17.56 -13.27
N ASP A 2 42.24 -17.72 -12.00
CA ASP A 2 41.70 -17.01 -10.87
C ASP A 2 42.65 -15.85 -10.60
N ARG A 3 42.11 -14.64 -10.51
CA ARG A 3 42.82 -13.47 -9.95
C ARG A 3 41.87 -12.84 -8.94
N MET A 4 41.81 -13.35 -7.72
CA MET A 4 42.69 -13.04 -6.57
C MET A 4 42.60 -11.58 -6.11
N THR A 5 42.11 -11.46 -4.86
CA THR A 5 42.66 -10.60 -3.79
C THR A 5 42.41 -9.10 -3.88
N THR A 6 41.63 -8.57 -2.93
CA THR A 6 42.18 -7.78 -1.80
C THR A 6 41.12 -7.49 -0.74
N MET A 7 41.49 -7.77 0.51
CA MET A 7 40.82 -7.37 1.74
C MET A 7 40.68 -5.84 1.86
N ALA A 8 39.56 -5.38 2.41
CA ALA A 8 39.51 -4.17 3.24
C ALA A 8 38.60 -4.55 4.42
N SER A 9 39.14 -5.01 5.55
CA SER A 9 39.80 -4.25 6.61
C SER A 9 38.99 -3.05 7.11
N MET A 10 38.40 -3.26 8.29
CA MET A 10 38.30 -2.28 9.38
C MET A 10 37.48 -1.00 9.11
N GLY A 11 36.18 -1.10 9.37
CA GLY A 11 35.33 0.04 9.74
C GLY A 11 34.88 -0.13 11.19
N SER A 12 35.66 0.44 12.11
CA SER A 12 35.41 0.54 13.54
C SER A 12 34.12 1.33 13.87
N MET A 13 33.53 0.95 15.00
CA MET A 13 32.88 1.83 15.96
C MET A 13 31.48 2.39 15.62
N GLN A 14 30.45 1.72 16.13
CA GLN A 14 29.34 2.38 16.83
C GLN A 14 28.75 1.36 17.81
N GLN A 15 29.04 1.48 19.12
CA GLN A 15 28.24 2.23 20.10
C GLN A 15 26.80 1.67 20.19
N HIS A 16 26.50 0.86 21.20
CA HIS A 16 26.07 1.24 22.55
C HIS A 16 24.54 1.10 22.68
N HIS A 17 24.12 0.51 23.80
CA HIS A 17 22.75 0.41 24.32
C HIS A 17 21.89 -0.65 23.62
N GLY A 18 21.23 -1.57 24.29
CA GLY A 18 21.04 -1.80 25.72
C GLY A 18 20.14 -3.03 25.81
N ASP A 19 20.38 -3.84 26.81
CA ASP A 19 19.39 -4.77 27.33
C ASP A 19 18.05 -4.04 27.56
N SER A 20 16.94 -4.70 27.24
CA SER A 20 15.79 -4.82 28.15
C SER A 20 14.55 -5.26 27.38
N GLY A 21 13.98 -6.38 27.84
CA GLY A 21 12.68 -6.85 27.43
C GLY A 21 11.58 -5.82 27.72
N GLY A 22 10.48 -5.96 27.01
CA GLY A 22 9.33 -5.10 27.20
C GLY A 22 8.26 -5.36 26.15
N THR A 23 7.56 -6.47 26.29
CA THR A 23 6.18 -6.58 25.81
C THR A 23 5.35 -5.61 26.65
N TYR A 24 4.96 -4.46 26.09
CA TYR A 24 3.87 -3.67 26.65
C TYR A 24 3.03 -3.08 25.52
N TYR A 25 1.82 -3.62 25.44
CA TYR A 25 0.64 -3.07 24.79
C TYR A 25 0.22 -1.83 25.59
N GLU A 26 0.74 -0.66 25.26
CA GLU A 26 0.18 0.59 25.77
C GLU A 26 -0.20 1.48 24.60
N THR A 27 -1.39 1.21 24.09
CA THR A 27 -2.20 2.12 23.29
C THR A 27 -2.35 3.46 24.02
N GLY A 28 -1.38 4.35 23.79
CA GLY A 28 -1.46 5.75 24.12
C GLY A 28 -2.53 6.42 23.26
N SER A 29 -3.77 6.37 23.73
CA SER A 29 -4.79 7.31 23.29
C SER A 29 -4.41 8.73 23.73
N ILE A 30 -4.96 9.72 23.03
CA ILE A 30 -5.01 11.17 23.28
C ILE A 30 -3.76 12.04 22.98
N LYS A 31 -3.65 12.43 21.70
CA LYS A 31 -3.20 13.78 21.31
C LYS A 31 -4.43 14.64 20.95
N PRO A 32 -4.73 15.75 21.65
CA PRO A 32 -5.80 16.66 21.26
C PRO A 32 -5.27 17.59 20.17
N GLY A 33 -5.53 17.23 18.93
CA GLY A 33 -5.17 18.00 17.76
C GLY A 33 -5.92 17.43 16.58
N VAL A 34 -7.15 17.91 16.38
CA VAL A 34 -7.93 17.70 15.17
C VAL A 34 -7.26 18.43 14.00
N ILE A 35 -6.05 18.03 13.65
CA ILE A 35 -5.36 18.47 12.44
C ILE A 35 -5.73 17.48 11.36
N GLY A 36 -6.91 17.71 10.80
CA GLY A 36 -7.09 17.62 9.36
C GLY A 36 -6.65 16.32 8.72
N GLY A 37 -7.07 15.18 9.27
CA GLY A 37 -7.35 14.02 8.44
C GLY A 37 -8.59 14.33 7.60
N SER A 38 -8.49 15.31 6.69
CA SER A 38 -9.41 15.39 5.57
C SER A 38 -9.21 14.08 4.85
N LYS A 39 -10.02 13.06 5.21
CA LYS A 39 -10.27 11.92 4.35
C LYS A 39 -10.41 12.56 2.99
N PRO A 40 -9.45 12.36 2.07
CA PRO A 40 -9.63 12.97 0.77
C PRO A 40 -11.00 12.44 0.31
N LYS A 41 -11.82 13.30 -0.30
CA LYS A 41 -13.06 12.91 -0.97
C LYS A 41 -12.71 12.01 -2.16
N VAL A 42 -11.94 10.96 -1.89
CA VAL A 42 -11.15 10.16 -2.79
C VAL A 42 -12.00 8.97 -3.09
N ALA A 43 -12.27 8.82 -4.39
CA ALA A 43 -12.78 7.64 -5.06
C ALA A 43 -13.48 6.66 -4.12
N THR A 44 -14.82 6.72 -4.12
CA THR A 44 -15.73 5.77 -3.47
C THR A 44 -15.00 4.47 -3.12
N PRO A 45 -14.65 4.23 -1.84
CA PRO A 45 -13.76 3.12 -1.44
C PRO A 45 -14.30 1.76 -1.91
N LYS A 46 -15.61 1.69 -2.12
CA LYS A 46 -16.35 0.60 -2.75
C LYS A 46 -15.80 0.20 -4.13
N VAL A 47 -15.36 1.15 -4.95
CA VAL A 47 -14.83 0.88 -6.30
C VAL A 47 -13.49 0.16 -6.22
N VAL A 48 -12.60 0.66 -5.37
CA VAL A 48 -11.26 0.09 -5.17
C VAL A 48 -11.37 -1.32 -4.58
N GLU A 49 -12.28 -1.51 -3.62
CA GLU A 49 -12.59 -2.83 -3.05
C GLU A 49 -13.10 -3.80 -4.12
N LYS A 50 -14.03 -3.34 -4.98
CA LYS A 50 -14.56 -4.16 -6.09
C LYS A 50 -13.49 -4.53 -7.12
N ILE A 51 -12.63 -3.60 -7.50
CA ILE A 51 -11.48 -3.88 -8.38
C ILE A 51 -10.58 -4.97 -7.78
N ALA A 52 -10.22 -4.82 -6.50
CA ALA A 52 -9.37 -5.79 -5.81
C ALA A 52 -10.05 -7.16 -5.73
N GLU A 53 -11.36 -7.20 -5.48
CA GLU A 53 -12.17 -8.42 -5.49
C GLU A 53 -12.17 -9.10 -6.87
N TYR A 54 -12.42 -8.38 -7.96
CA TYR A 54 -12.39 -8.96 -9.31
C TYR A 54 -11.01 -9.48 -9.70
N LYS A 55 -9.94 -8.72 -9.41
CA LYS A 55 -8.56 -9.18 -9.66
C LYS A 55 -8.18 -10.38 -8.80
N ARG A 56 -8.68 -10.45 -7.56
CA ARG A 56 -8.45 -11.58 -6.66
C ARG A 56 -9.19 -12.84 -7.13
N GLN A 57 -10.40 -12.69 -7.64
CA GLN A 57 -11.18 -13.80 -8.19
C GLN A 57 -10.61 -14.27 -9.53
N ASN A 58 -10.22 -13.35 -10.41
CA ASN A 58 -9.71 -13.62 -11.75
C ASN A 58 -8.54 -12.67 -12.08
N PRO A 59 -7.29 -13.05 -11.77
CA PRO A 59 -6.12 -12.20 -12.03
C PRO A 59 -5.81 -12.04 -13.53
N THR A 60 -6.44 -12.86 -14.38
CA THR A 60 -6.35 -12.77 -15.85
C THR A 60 -7.30 -11.74 -16.45
N MET A 61 -8.27 -11.24 -15.67
CA MET A 61 -9.25 -10.25 -16.14
C MET A 61 -8.54 -8.92 -16.44
N PHE A 62 -8.80 -8.37 -17.62
CA PHE A 62 -8.16 -7.12 -18.02
C PHE A 62 -8.78 -5.91 -17.32
N ALA A 63 -7.99 -4.85 -17.14
CA ALA A 63 -8.44 -3.63 -16.47
C ALA A 63 -9.63 -2.93 -17.17
N TRP A 64 -9.74 -3.06 -18.50
CA TRP A 64 -10.90 -2.56 -19.25
C TRP A 64 -12.16 -3.40 -19.00
N GLU A 65 -12.03 -4.71 -18.78
CA GLU A 65 -13.16 -5.58 -18.41
C GLU A 65 -13.66 -5.25 -17.01
N ILE A 66 -12.75 -4.98 -16.08
CA ILE A 66 -13.10 -4.52 -14.74
C ILE A 66 -13.85 -3.18 -14.82
N ARG A 67 -13.39 -2.24 -15.66
CA ARG A 67 -14.08 -0.97 -15.91
C ARG A 67 -15.51 -1.19 -16.40
N ASP A 68 -15.70 -2.07 -17.38
CA ASP A 68 -17.00 -2.36 -17.96
C ASP A 68 -17.95 -2.99 -16.93
N ARG A 69 -17.46 -3.94 -16.12
CA ARG A 69 -18.24 -4.51 -15.01
C ARG A 69 -18.65 -3.49 -13.97
N LEU A 70 -17.76 -2.57 -13.59
CA LEU A 70 -18.08 -1.51 -12.63
C LEU A 70 -19.21 -0.60 -13.14
N LEU A 71 -19.23 -0.31 -14.43
CA LEU A 71 -20.31 0.45 -15.08
C LEU A 71 -21.59 -0.38 -15.18
N ALA A 72 -21.49 -1.66 -15.57
CA ALA A 72 -22.62 -2.56 -15.72
C ALA A 72 -23.34 -2.85 -14.40
N GLU A 73 -22.60 -2.97 -13.30
CA GLU A 73 -23.15 -3.13 -11.94
C GLU A 73 -23.59 -1.79 -11.31
N GLY A 74 -23.39 -0.66 -12.00
CA GLY A 74 -23.72 0.67 -11.48
C GLY A 74 -22.91 1.06 -10.23
N ILE A 75 -21.71 0.48 -10.07
CA ILE A 75 -20.78 0.79 -8.98
C ILE A 75 -20.09 2.13 -9.24
N CYS A 76 -19.85 2.43 -10.52
CA CYS A 76 -19.30 3.69 -11.02
C CYS A 76 -20.13 4.25 -12.16
N ASP A 77 -20.00 5.54 -12.37
CA ASP A 77 -20.44 6.28 -13.54
C ASP A 77 -19.27 6.52 -14.48
N ASN A 78 -19.53 6.97 -15.71
CA ASN A 78 -18.47 7.31 -16.67
C ASN A 78 -17.48 8.38 -16.15
N ASP A 79 -17.92 9.23 -15.22
CA ASP A 79 -17.09 10.29 -14.61
C ASP A 79 -16.34 9.79 -13.35
N THR A 80 -16.85 8.76 -12.68
CA THR A 80 -16.31 8.25 -11.41
C THR A 80 -15.53 6.94 -11.55
N VAL A 81 -15.64 6.29 -12.71
CA VAL A 81 -14.90 5.05 -13.02
C VAL A 81 -13.41 5.34 -13.18
N PRO A 82 -12.52 4.60 -12.51
CA PRO A 82 -11.09 4.84 -12.60
C PRO A 82 -10.54 4.45 -13.98
N SER A 83 -9.50 5.15 -14.41
CA SER A 83 -8.77 4.85 -15.63
C SER A 83 -8.12 3.46 -15.58
N VAL A 84 -7.93 2.85 -16.75
CA VAL A 84 -7.28 1.54 -16.91
C VAL A 84 -5.91 1.48 -16.21
N SER A 85 -5.10 2.55 -16.32
CA SER A 85 -3.81 2.66 -15.62
C SER A 85 -3.95 2.66 -14.10
N SER A 86 -5.02 3.27 -13.56
CA SER A 86 -5.30 3.31 -12.11
C SER A 86 -5.75 1.95 -11.57
N ILE A 87 -6.40 1.13 -12.40
CA ILE A 87 -6.83 -0.25 -12.08
C ILE A 87 -5.63 -1.21 -12.07
N ASN A 88 -4.61 -0.92 -12.88
CA ASN A 88 -3.41 -1.76 -12.99
C ASN A 88 -2.30 -1.42 -11.98
N ARG A 89 -2.54 -0.47 -11.07
CA ARG A 89 -1.61 -0.11 -9.99
C ARG A 89 -1.48 -1.23 -8.96
#